data_AF-A0A0W0SHD9-F1
#
_entry.id   AF-A0A0W0SHD9-F1
#
_cell.length_a   1.000
_cell.length_b   1.000
_cell.length_c   1.000
_cell.angle_alpha   90.00
_cell.angle_beta   90.00
_cell.angle_gamma   90.00
#
_symmetry.space_group_name_H-M   'P 1'
#
loop_
_entity.id
_entity.type
_entity.pdbx_description
1 polymer ?
#
loop_
_entity_poly.entity_id
_entity_poly.type
_entity_poly.pdbx_seq_one_letter_code
_entity_poly.pdbx_strand_id
1 'polypeptide(L)'
;MVSHVDAFVEYQKNQAWTWEHQALLKARILNGNTKIRNTFLQLKKSVLFMTRDKPTLLQDVLAMRSKMEQHQDRNPISGGLLDLEFLVQFLILHLGAPSLSRYTHTLSQVHHLFLAGVLSKEHYSFLKKAYKKHHQLLHQNILRPGVVNHENMQDEILSVCKELYNQAK
;
A
#
# COMPACT_ATOMS: atom_id res chain seq x y z
N MET A 1 16.00 15.58 -13.09
CA MET A 1 14.88 15.75 -14.03
C MET A 1 13.71 16.37 -13.28
N VAL A 2 12.92 17.24 -13.92
CA VAL A 2 11.74 17.92 -13.36
C VAL A 2 10.59 17.75 -14.35
N SER A 3 9.37 17.51 -13.87
CA SER A 3 8.16 17.48 -14.68
C SER A 3 7.16 18.52 -14.20
N HIS A 4 6.36 19.05 -15.13
CA HIS A 4 5.20 19.87 -14.77
C HIS A 4 4.14 18.98 -14.10
N VAL A 5 3.47 19.54 -13.09
CA VAL A 5 2.48 18.79 -12.30
C VAL A 5 1.33 18.27 -13.17
N ASP A 6 0.89 19.06 -14.14
CA ASP A 6 -0.20 18.65 -15.05
C ASP A 6 0.22 17.49 -15.95
N ALA A 7 1.45 17.54 -16.50
CA ALA A 7 1.99 16.45 -17.32
C ALA A 7 2.19 15.16 -16.51
N PHE A 8 2.66 15.27 -15.27
CA PHE A 8 2.74 14.11 -14.36
C PHE A 8 1.38 13.47 -14.14
N VAL A 9 0.33 14.27 -14.02
CA VAL A 9 -1.02 13.76 -13.73
C VAL A 9 -1.68 13.17 -14.95
N GLU A 10 -1.50 13.78 -16.11
CA GLU A 10 -1.99 13.22 -17.37
C GLU A 10 -1.39 11.84 -17.63
N TYR A 11 -0.08 11.70 -17.38
CA TYR A 11 0.59 10.40 -17.39
C TYR A 11 -0.05 9.44 -16.38
N GLN A 12 -0.24 9.88 -15.13
CA GLN A 12 -0.84 9.06 -14.08
C GLN A 12 -2.27 8.59 -14.40
N LYS A 13 -3.04 9.37 -15.17
CA LYS A 13 -4.41 9.00 -15.56
C LYS A 13 -4.45 8.07 -16.76
N ASN A 14 -3.60 8.29 -17.76
CA ASN A 14 -3.78 7.68 -19.07
C ASN A 14 -2.76 6.57 -19.39
N GLN A 15 -1.62 6.58 -18.71
CA GLN A 15 -0.48 5.72 -19.07
C GLN A 15 0.06 4.92 -17.89
N ALA A 16 -0.16 5.39 -16.66
CA ALA A 16 0.42 4.76 -15.49
C ALA A 16 -0.24 3.41 -15.16
N TRP A 17 0.61 2.50 -14.70
CA TRP A 17 0.20 1.15 -14.35
C TRP A 17 -0.35 1.12 -12.92
N THR A 18 -1.14 0.09 -12.58
CA THR A 18 -1.72 -0.07 -11.23
C THR A 18 -0.68 0.02 -10.10
N TRP A 19 0.51 -0.53 -10.30
CA TRP A 19 1.60 -0.44 -9.32
C TRP A 19 2.11 0.98 -9.10
N GLU A 20 2.02 1.86 -10.10
CA GLU A 20 2.38 3.27 -9.95
C GLU A 20 1.34 4.00 -9.11
N HIS A 21 0.06 3.64 -9.23
CA HIS A 21 -0.98 4.15 -8.33
C HIS A 21 -0.79 3.65 -6.90
N GLN A 22 -0.36 2.40 -6.72
CA GLN A 22 0.06 1.87 -5.41
C GLN A 22 1.21 2.69 -4.81
N ALA A 23 2.23 3.02 -5.62
CA ALA A 23 3.34 3.87 -5.19
C ALA A 23 2.87 5.30 -4.87
N LEU A 24 1.96 5.86 -5.69
CA LEU A 24 1.40 7.19 -5.51
C LEU A 24 0.66 7.34 -4.17
N LEU A 25 0.05 6.28 -3.63
CA LEU A 25 -0.55 6.31 -2.29
C LEU A 25 0.45 6.76 -1.22
N LYS A 26 1.70 6.31 -1.31
CA LYS A 26 2.77 6.64 -0.36
C LYS A 26 3.39 8.03 -0.60
N ALA A 27 3.15 8.63 -1.77
CA ALA A 27 3.73 9.92 -2.14
C ALA A 27 3.23 11.05 -1.22
N ARG A 28 4.17 11.85 -0.70
CA ARG A 28 3.91 13.01 0.17
C ARG A 28 4.76 14.20 -0.26
N ILE A 29 4.23 15.40 -0.04
CA ILE A 29 4.93 16.65 -0.36
C ILE A 29 5.90 16.98 0.76
N LEU A 30 7.20 17.02 0.45
CA LEU A 30 8.24 17.40 1.40
C LEU A 30 8.46 18.92 1.43
N ASN A 31 8.48 19.55 0.26
CA ASN A 31 8.69 20.99 0.10
C ASN A 31 7.83 21.54 -1.08
N GLY A 32 7.54 22.83 -1.07
CA GLY A 32 6.76 23.54 -2.08
C GLY A 32 5.87 24.62 -1.46
N ASN A 33 5.50 25.62 -2.26
CA ASN A 33 4.55 26.65 -1.84
C ASN A 33 3.11 26.11 -1.76
N THR A 34 2.21 26.86 -1.12
CA THR A 34 0.81 26.47 -0.92
C THR A 34 0.08 26.16 -2.23
N LYS A 35 0.35 26.90 -3.30
CA LYS A 35 -0.29 26.71 -4.61
C LYS A 35 0.03 25.32 -5.17
N ILE A 36 1.31 24.98 -5.32
CA ILE A 36 1.75 23.68 -5.84
C ILE A 36 1.28 22.54 -4.93
N ARG A 37 1.30 22.74 -3.60
CA ARG A 37 0.81 21.75 -2.66
C ARG A 37 -0.65 21.39 -2.89
N ASN A 38 -1.51 22.40 -3.00
CA ASN A 38 -2.94 22.20 -3.22
C ASN A 38 -3.20 21.55 -4.57
N THR A 39 -2.53 22.02 -5.63
CA THR A 39 -2.62 21.43 -6.97
C THR A 39 -2.26 19.95 -6.95
N PHE A 40 -1.11 19.58 -6.38
CA PHE A 40 -0.69 18.17 -6.31
C PHE A 40 -1.68 17.32 -5.50
N LEU A 41 -2.18 17.80 -4.35
CA LEU A 41 -3.13 17.04 -3.52
C LEU A 41 -4.46 16.79 -4.23
N GLN A 42 -5.00 17.80 -4.93
CA GLN A 42 -6.21 17.65 -5.74
C GLN A 42 -6.01 16.64 -6.87
N LEU A 43 -4.85 16.68 -7.52
CA LEU A 43 -4.58 15.80 -8.64
C LEU A 43 -4.29 14.36 -8.19
N LYS A 44 -3.50 14.17 -7.12
CA LYS A 44 -3.31 12.86 -6.47
C LYS A 44 -4.65 12.25 -6.10
N LYS A 45 -5.56 13.04 -5.52
CA LYS A 45 -6.95 12.62 -5.25
C LYS A 45 -7.63 12.17 -6.55
N SER A 46 -7.57 12.96 -7.62
CA SER A 46 -8.21 12.58 -8.89
C SER A 46 -7.71 11.26 -9.48
N VAL A 47 -6.42 10.94 -9.37
CA VAL A 47 -5.83 9.68 -9.87
C VAL A 47 -6.23 8.50 -8.97
N LEU A 48 -6.09 8.65 -7.65
CA LEU A 48 -6.34 7.56 -6.71
C LEU A 48 -7.81 7.12 -6.65
N PHE A 49 -8.74 7.99 -7.05
CA PHE A 49 -10.18 7.71 -7.01
C PHE A 49 -10.85 7.59 -8.37
N MET A 50 -10.06 7.29 -9.40
CA MET A 50 -10.59 6.83 -10.68
C MET A 50 -11.40 5.53 -10.48
N THR A 51 -12.48 5.38 -11.23
CA THR A 51 -13.22 4.11 -11.29
C THR A 51 -12.29 3.02 -11.82
N ARG A 52 -12.31 1.85 -11.18
CA ARG A 52 -11.47 0.70 -11.54
C ARG A 52 -12.33 -0.55 -11.60
N ASP A 53 -11.96 -1.44 -12.50
CA ASP A 53 -12.46 -2.82 -12.46
C ASP A 53 -11.79 -3.57 -11.30
N LYS A 54 -12.60 -4.05 -10.36
CA LYS A 54 -12.13 -4.64 -9.10
C LYS A 54 -11.37 -5.97 -9.32
N PRO A 55 -11.85 -6.90 -10.16
CA PRO A 55 -11.09 -8.09 -10.53
C PRO A 55 -9.73 -7.77 -11.17
N THR A 56 -9.69 -6.84 -12.13
CA THR A 56 -8.45 -6.42 -12.79
C THR A 56 -7.47 -5.80 -11.79
N LEU A 57 -7.94 -4.93 -10.91
CA LEU A 57 -7.12 -4.34 -9.83
C LEU A 57 -6.48 -5.42 -8.95
N LEU A 58 -7.26 -6.42 -8.52
CA LEU A 58 -6.73 -7.51 -7.70
C LEU A 58 -5.67 -8.32 -8.47
N GLN A 59 -5.94 -8.65 -9.73
CA GLN A 59 -5.01 -9.39 -10.58
C GLN A 59 -3.69 -8.64 -10.76
N ASP A 60 -3.74 -7.34 -11.05
CA ASP A 60 -2.55 -6.50 -11.24
C ASP A 60 -1.69 -6.43 -9.97
N VAL A 61 -2.31 -6.25 -8.81
CA VAL A 61 -1.62 -6.17 -7.51
C VAL A 61 -0.90 -7.48 -7.20
N LEU A 62 -1.57 -8.63 -7.40
CA LEU A 62 -0.98 -9.95 -7.18
C LEU A 62 0.14 -10.26 -8.19
N ALA A 63 -0.07 -9.92 -9.46
CA ALA A 63 0.92 -10.11 -10.52
C ALA A 63 2.19 -9.30 -10.25
N MET A 64 2.04 -8.03 -9.85
CA MET A 64 3.19 -7.19 -9.50
C MET A 64 3.91 -7.72 -8.26
N ARG A 65 3.16 -8.18 -7.24
CA ARG A 65 3.75 -8.75 -6.03
C ARG A 65 4.59 -10.00 -6.32
N SER A 66 4.08 -10.89 -7.17
CA SER A 66 4.78 -12.09 -7.62
C SER A 66 6.03 -11.74 -8.44
N LYS A 67 5.94 -10.74 -9.33
CA LYS A 67 7.10 -10.26 -10.10
C LYS A 67 8.20 -9.70 -9.19
N MET A 68 7.86 -8.94 -8.15
CA MET A 68 8.84 -8.44 -7.17
C MET A 68 9.54 -9.59 -6.42
N GLU A 69 8.78 -10.62 -6.06
CA GLU A 69 9.27 -11.85 -5.42
C GLU A 69 10.37 -12.52 -6.26
N GLN A 70 10.14 -12.65 -7.57
CA GLN A 70 11.07 -13.32 -8.49
C GLN A 70 12.40 -12.57 -8.70
N HIS A 71 12.43 -11.24 -8.51
CA HIS A 71 13.59 -10.39 -8.79
C HIS A 71 14.37 -9.98 -7.54
N GLN A 72 14.00 -10.48 -6.37
CA GLN A 72 14.65 -10.11 -5.12
C GLN A 72 15.76 -11.12 -4.77
N ASP A 73 17.03 -10.74 -5.01
CA ASP A 73 18.23 -11.57 -4.72
C ASP A 73 18.34 -12.00 -3.24
N ARG A 74 17.63 -11.31 -2.35
CA ARG A 74 17.53 -11.64 -0.92
C ARG A 74 16.14 -12.20 -0.67
N ASN A 75 16.08 -13.50 -0.38
CA ASN A 75 14.91 -14.29 0.01
C ASN A 75 13.66 -13.42 0.30
N PRO A 76 12.72 -13.27 -0.66
CA PRO A 76 11.52 -12.50 -0.44
C PRO A 76 10.76 -13.11 0.73
N ILE A 77 10.60 -12.34 1.80
CA ILE A 77 9.88 -12.81 2.99
C ILE A 77 8.38 -12.71 2.68
N SER A 78 7.81 -13.80 2.19
CA SER A 78 6.36 -13.97 2.07
C SER A 78 5.70 -13.80 3.45
N GLY A 79 4.52 -13.18 3.47
CA GLY A 79 3.87 -12.80 4.73
C GLY A 79 4.62 -11.70 5.48
N GLY A 80 5.44 -10.92 4.77
CA GLY A 80 6.26 -9.86 5.35
C GLY A 80 5.58 -8.49 5.35
N LEU A 81 6.39 -7.45 5.59
CA LEU A 81 5.93 -6.06 5.58
C LEU A 81 5.36 -5.65 4.21
N LEU A 82 5.94 -6.15 3.12
CA LEU A 82 5.50 -5.85 1.77
C LEU A 82 4.10 -6.39 1.48
N ASP A 83 3.77 -7.60 1.91
CA ASP A 83 2.43 -8.17 1.71
C ASP A 83 1.35 -7.37 2.44
N LEU A 84 1.65 -6.90 3.66
CA LEU A 84 0.79 -5.99 4.41
C LEU A 84 0.61 -4.64 3.67
N GLU A 85 1.69 -4.07 3.14
CA GLU A 85 1.60 -2.82 2.37
C GLU A 85 0.77 -2.99 1.09
N PHE A 86 0.98 -4.07 0.35
CA PHE A 86 0.23 -4.38 -0.87
C PHE A 86 -1.25 -4.57 -0.58
N LEU A 87 -1.60 -5.31 0.47
CA LEU A 87 -2.99 -5.49 0.91
C LEU A 87 -3.65 -4.14 1.21
N VAL A 88 -2.99 -3.31 2.02
CA VAL A 88 -3.56 -2.01 2.43
C VAL A 88 -3.72 -1.07 1.24
N GLN A 89 -2.75 -1.06 0.32
CA GLN A 89 -2.83 -0.28 -0.92
C GLN A 89 -3.97 -0.75 -1.81
N PHE A 90 -4.12 -2.07 -1.98
CA PHE A 90 -5.26 -2.66 -2.69
C PHE A 90 -6.58 -2.22 -2.08
N LEU A 91 -6.77 -2.37 -0.76
CA LEU A 91 -8.03 -2.02 -0.10
C LEU A 91 -8.39 -0.53 -0.27
N ILE A 92 -7.39 0.36 -0.28
CA ILE A 92 -7.64 1.79 -0.52
C ILE A 92 -8.06 2.05 -1.97
N LEU A 93 -7.33 1.48 -2.94
CA LEU A 93 -7.67 1.64 -4.37
C LEU A 93 -9.01 0.99 -4.70
N HIS A 94 -9.33 -0.14 -4.06
CA HIS A 94 -10.58 -0.87 -4.21
C HIS A 94 -11.78 -0.09 -3.65
N LEU A 95 -11.62 0.50 -2.46
CA LEU A 95 -12.68 1.29 -1.83
C LEU A 95 -12.97 2.57 -2.62
N GLY A 96 -11.94 3.19 -3.20
CA GLY A 96 -12.11 4.41 -3.99
C GLY A 96 -12.56 5.64 -3.17
N ALA A 97 -12.36 5.65 -1.84
CA ALA A 97 -12.86 6.70 -0.96
C ALA A 97 -11.96 7.97 -0.93
N PRO A 98 -12.43 9.14 -1.39
CA PRO A 98 -11.55 10.29 -1.58
C PRO A 98 -10.93 10.90 -0.33
N SER A 99 -11.47 10.58 0.85
CA SER A 99 -10.98 10.97 2.16
C SER A 99 -9.65 10.28 2.52
N LEU A 100 -9.33 9.13 1.92
CA LEU A 100 -8.16 8.32 2.28
C LEU A 100 -6.84 8.80 1.64
N SER A 101 -6.87 9.64 0.60
CA SER A 101 -5.65 10.04 -0.14
C SER A 101 -4.66 10.86 0.67
N ARG A 102 -5.12 11.49 1.75
CA ARG A 102 -4.27 12.28 2.65
C ARG A 102 -3.35 11.39 3.49
N TYR A 103 -3.71 10.13 3.69
CA TYR A 103 -2.96 9.21 4.54
C TYR A 103 -1.97 8.42 3.70
N THR A 104 -0.68 8.61 3.98
CA THR A 104 0.42 7.96 3.25
C THR A 104 1.11 6.87 4.06
N HIS A 105 0.89 6.84 5.37
CA HIS A 105 1.47 5.86 6.29
C HIS A 105 0.53 4.65 6.45
N THR A 106 1.07 3.44 6.30
CA THR A 106 0.32 2.18 6.34
C THR A 106 -0.51 2.01 7.61
N LEU A 107 0.02 2.34 8.79
CA LEU A 107 -0.76 2.26 10.05
C LEU A 107 -1.94 3.22 10.08
N SER A 108 -1.76 4.44 9.57
CA SER A 108 -2.85 5.42 9.47
C SER A 108 -3.91 4.97 8.47
N GLN A 109 -3.47 4.37 7.36
CA GLN A 109 -4.34 3.79 6.34
C GLN A 109 -5.17 2.63 6.90
N VAL A 110 -4.54 1.67 7.59
CA VAL A 110 -5.21 0.56 8.29
C VAL A 110 -6.25 1.08 9.28
N HIS A 111 -5.93 2.11 10.06
CA HIS A 111 -6.88 2.72 10.98
C HIS A 111 -8.09 3.33 10.26
N HIS A 112 -7.89 4.00 9.14
CA HIS A 112 -9.00 4.61 8.40
C HIS A 112 -9.83 3.59 7.60
N LEU A 113 -9.23 2.49 7.16
CA LEU A 113 -9.97 1.36 6.58
C LEU A 113 -10.89 0.72 7.62
N PHE A 114 -10.44 0.62 8.89
CA PHE A 114 -11.29 0.21 10.00
C PHE A 114 -12.44 1.19 10.26
N LEU A 115 -12.15 2.51 10.33
CA LEU A 115 -13.20 3.53 10.51
C LEU A 115 -14.21 3.56 9.35
N ALA A 116 -13.77 3.20 8.14
CA ALA A 116 -14.62 3.08 6.96
C ALA A 116 -15.43 1.77 6.91
N GLY A 117 -15.27 0.87 7.89
CA GLY A 117 -15.97 -0.42 7.96
C GLY A 117 -15.44 -1.50 7.01
N VAL A 118 -14.30 -1.27 6.35
CA VAL A 118 -13.67 -2.25 5.44
C VAL A 118 -12.98 -3.38 6.22
N LEU A 119 -12.46 -3.05 7.41
CA LEU A 119 -11.81 -4.02 8.29
C LEU A 119 -12.67 -4.29 9.51
N SER A 120 -12.76 -5.56 9.91
CA SER A 120 -13.27 -5.95 11.22
C SER A 120 -12.31 -5.49 12.33
N LYS A 121 -12.78 -5.52 13.58
CA LYS A 121 -11.95 -5.18 14.74
C LYS A 121 -10.79 -6.15 14.88
N GLU A 122 -11.03 -7.41 14.57
CA GLU A 122 -10.08 -8.51 14.57
C GLU A 122 -8.98 -8.25 13.54
N HIS A 123 -9.35 -7.98 12.28
CA HIS A 123 -8.42 -7.66 11.20
C HIS A 123 -7.60 -6.41 11.52
N TYR A 124 -8.25 -5.34 11.99
CA TYR A 124 -7.55 -4.11 12.38
C TYR A 124 -6.50 -4.34 13.47
N SER A 125 -6.88 -5.04 14.55
CA SER A 125 -5.99 -5.35 15.67
C SER A 125 -4.80 -6.19 15.22
N PHE A 126 -5.07 -7.22 14.42
CA PHE A 126 -4.06 -8.10 13.85
C PHE A 126 -3.09 -7.35 12.93
N LEU A 127 -3.58 -6.67 11.89
CA LEU A 127 -2.73 -5.96 10.92
C LEU A 127 -1.87 -4.89 11.60
N LYS A 128 -2.40 -4.18 12.59
CA LYS A 128 -1.67 -3.19 13.38
C LYS A 128 -0.54 -3.82 14.19
N LYS A 129 -0.81 -4.93 14.89
CA LYS A 129 0.21 -5.69 15.64
C LYS A 129 1.27 -6.24 14.68
N ALA A 130 0.81 -6.79 13.57
CA ALA A 130 1.65 -7.42 12.57
C ALA A 130 2.66 -6.43 11.98
N TYR A 131 2.16 -5.30 11.47
CA TYR A 131 2.99 -4.24 10.92
C TYR A 131 4.04 -3.75 11.92
N LYS A 132 3.64 -3.46 13.17
CA LYS A 132 4.58 -2.99 14.22
C LYS A 132 5.70 -3.99 14.48
N LYS A 133 5.36 -5.28 14.60
CA LYS A 133 6.34 -6.34 14.84
C LYS A 133 7.32 -6.44 13.67
N HIS A 134 6.84 -6.52 12.43
CA HIS A 134 7.72 -6.60 11.25
C HIS A 134 8.60 -5.36 11.09
N HIS A 135 8.07 -4.17 11.37
CA HIS A 135 8.86 -2.94 11.33
C HIS A 135 9.94 -2.90 12.42
N GLN A 136 9.64 -3.41 13.63
CA GLN A 136 10.62 -3.56 14.70
C GLN A 136 11.71 -4.57 14.33
N LEU A 137 11.35 -5.73 13.77
CA LEU A 137 12.30 -6.75 13.31
C LEU A 137 13.20 -6.20 12.20
N LEU A 138 12.66 -5.39 11.29
CA LEU A 138 13.43 -4.71 10.25
C LEU A 138 14.47 -3.76 10.86
N HIS A 139 14.07 -2.94 11.84
CA HIS A 139 15.03 -2.07 12.55
C HIS A 139 16.09 -2.86 13.30
N GLN A 140 15.71 -3.94 13.97
CA GLN A 140 16.65 -4.81 14.66
C GLN A 140 17.64 -5.45 13.69
N ASN A 141 17.19 -5.91 12.51
CA ASN A 141 18.06 -6.45 11.47
C ASN A 141 19.03 -5.42 10.90
N ILE A 142 18.63 -4.15 10.77
CA ILE A 142 19.55 -3.08 10.35
C ILE A 142 20.66 -2.87 11.38
N LEU A 143 20.32 -2.92 12.67
CA LEU A 143 21.28 -2.72 13.77
C LEU A 143 22.14 -3.97 14.05
N ARG A 144 21.56 -5.17 13.88
CA ARG A 144 22.16 -6.48 14.17
C ARG A 144 21.77 -7.49 13.08
N PRO A 145 22.44 -7.47 11.92
CA PRO A 145 22.14 -8.38 10.84
C PRO A 145 22.34 -9.85 11.26
N GLY A 146 21.38 -10.73 10.93
CA GLY A 146 21.53 -12.19 11.06
C GLY A 146 21.10 -12.82 12.39
N VAL A 147 20.55 -12.04 13.34
CA VAL A 147 20.14 -12.55 14.67
C VAL A 147 18.62 -12.73 14.81
N VAL A 148 17.84 -12.22 13.85
CA VAL A 148 16.38 -12.11 14.00
C VAL A 148 15.65 -13.28 13.33
N ASN A 149 14.95 -14.09 14.13
CA ASN A 149 14.04 -15.14 13.65
C ASN A 149 12.72 -14.53 13.14
N HIS A 150 12.28 -14.96 11.95
CA HIS A 150 11.19 -14.34 11.21
C HIS A 150 9.87 -15.12 11.18
N GLU A 151 9.79 -16.31 11.78
CA GLU A 151 8.85 -17.35 11.30
C GLU A 151 7.41 -17.26 11.86
N ASN A 152 7.18 -16.84 13.10
CA ASN A 152 5.90 -17.12 13.78
C ASN A 152 4.65 -16.32 13.33
N MET A 153 4.66 -15.53 12.25
CA MET A 153 3.49 -14.68 11.92
C MET A 153 3.23 -14.50 10.41
N GLN A 154 4.11 -15.04 9.56
CA GLN A 154 4.00 -14.87 8.11
C GLN A 154 2.79 -15.61 7.55
N ASP A 155 2.56 -16.83 8.00
CA ASP A 155 1.43 -17.66 7.55
C ASP A 155 0.09 -17.02 7.93
N GLU A 156 -0.01 -16.47 9.14
CA GLU A 156 -1.20 -15.74 9.59
C GLU A 156 -1.45 -14.49 8.73
N ILE A 157 -0.41 -13.73 8.39
CA ILE A 157 -0.52 -12.57 7.49
C ILE A 157 -1.02 -13.00 6.11
N LEU A 158 -0.44 -14.05 5.53
CA LEU A 158 -0.87 -14.56 4.24
C LEU A 158 -2.31 -15.05 4.26
N SER A 159 -2.74 -15.69 5.35
CA SER A 159 -4.13 -16.12 5.55
C SER A 159 -5.09 -14.93 5.53
N VAL A 160 -4.81 -13.90 6.34
CA VAL A 160 -5.63 -12.68 6.41
C VAL A 160 -5.65 -11.93 5.07
N CYS A 161 -4.51 -11.84 4.38
CA CYS A 161 -4.45 -11.26 3.04
C CYS A 161 -5.37 -11.99 2.06
N LYS A 162 -5.31 -13.33 2.03
CA LYS A 162 -6.18 -14.15 1.15
C LYS A 162 -7.65 -13.95 1.47
N GLU A 163 -8.01 -13.91 2.75
CA GLU A 163 -9.39 -13.67 3.19
C GLU A 163 -9.90 -12.32 2.69
N LEU A 164 -9.15 -11.24 2.95
CA LEU A 164 -9.54 -9.88 2.56
C LEU A 164 -9.55 -9.68 1.04
N TYR A 165 -8.64 -10.31 0.30
CA TYR A 165 -8.70 -10.30 -1.17
C TYR A 165 -9.94 -11.02 -1.72
N ASN A 166 -10.35 -12.12 -1.10
CA ASN A 166 -11.54 -12.86 -1.53
C ASN A 166 -12.85 -12.15 -1.16
N GLN A 167 -12.90 -11.46 -0.01
CA GLN A 167 -14.04 -10.61 0.36
C GLN A 167 -14.24 -9.42 -0.60
N ALA A 168 -13.17 -9.03 -1.30
CA ALA A 168 -13.16 -7.92 -2.25
C ALA A 168 -13.34 -8.36 -3.72
N LYS A 169 -13.53 -9.66 -4.01
CA LYS A 169 -13.96 -10.14 -5.33
C LYS A 169 -15.45 -9.96 -5.50
#